data_AF-X1VYN2-F1
#
_entry.id   AF-X1VYN2-F1
#
_cell.length_a   1.000
_cell.length_b   1.000
_cell.length_c   1.000
_cell.angle_alpha   90.00
_cell.angle_beta   90.00
_cell.angle_gamma   90.00
#
_symmetry.space_group_name_H-M   'P 1'
#
loop_
_entity.id
_entity.type
_entity.pdbx_description
1 polymer ?
#
loop_
_entity_poly.entity_id
_entity_poly.type
_entity_poly.pdbx_seq_one_letter_code
_entity_poly.pdbx_strand_id
1 'polypeptide(L)'
;MNPLESTENKIAGFIYKAQILQESVANLSKERAQKSELSFESISRKVSLSYFDKTLVQDAQKMSAVYIAIASFENMLRGIIEEKLLYEKGANWWNSTAISANIRNAAERKME
;
A
#
# COMPACT_ATOMS: atom_id res chain seq x y z
N MET A 1 -16.74 -43.70 -35.32
CA MET A 1 -16.23 -42.44 -34.72
C MET A 1 -15.12 -42.84 -33.77
N ASN A 2 -13.87 -42.46 -34.08
CA ASN A 2 -12.68 -43.07 -33.48
C ASN A 2 -12.54 -42.62 -32.02
N PRO A 3 -12.55 -43.53 -31.02
CA PRO A 3 -12.52 -43.15 -29.60
C PRO A 3 -11.23 -42.45 -29.17
N LEU A 4 -10.17 -42.54 -29.97
CA LEU A 4 -8.88 -41.87 -29.76
C LEU A 4 -9.01 -40.34 -29.94
N GLU A 5 -9.74 -39.86 -30.96
CA GLU A 5 -9.97 -38.43 -31.18
C GLU A 5 -10.77 -37.78 -30.04
N SER A 6 -11.65 -38.55 -29.38
CA SER A 6 -12.42 -38.06 -28.24
C SER A 6 -11.55 -37.80 -27.01
N THR A 7 -10.51 -38.62 -26.80
CA THR A 7 -9.62 -38.50 -25.64
C THR A 7 -8.61 -37.36 -25.86
N GLU A 8 -8.05 -37.25 -27.06
CA GLU A 8 -7.17 -36.14 -27.44
C GLU A 8 -7.88 -34.79 -27.36
N ASN A 9 -9.14 -34.71 -27.82
CA ASN A 9 -9.96 -33.50 -27.69
C ASN A 9 -10.24 -33.12 -26.23
N LYS A 10 -10.41 -34.10 -25.33
CA LYS A 10 -10.56 -33.84 -23.89
C LYS A 10 -9.27 -33.27 -23.28
N ILE A 11 -8.11 -33.79 -23.68
CA ILE A 11 -6.81 -33.32 -23.21
C ILE A 11 -6.54 -31.91 -23.74
N ALA A 12 -6.75 -31.66 -25.03
CA ALA A 12 -6.62 -30.34 -25.64
C ALA A 12 -7.56 -29.31 -24.95
N GLY A 13 -8.80 -29.70 -24.68
CA GLY A 13 -9.75 -28.88 -23.95
C GLY A 13 -9.34 -28.57 -22.51
N PHE A 14 -8.69 -29.52 -21.82
CA PHE A 14 -8.14 -29.30 -20.48
C PHE A 14 -6.97 -28.31 -20.50
N ILE A 15 -6.02 -28.48 -21.41
CA ILE A 15 -4.85 -27.59 -21.56
C ILE A 15 -5.31 -26.16 -21.88
N TYR A 16 -6.24 -26.01 -22.83
CA TYR A 16 -6.76 -24.70 -23.20
C TYR A 16 -7.46 -24.00 -22.03
N LYS A 17 -8.28 -24.72 -21.26
CA LYS A 17 -8.91 -24.19 -20.05
C LYS A 17 -7.89 -23.80 -18.99
N ALA A 18 -6.83 -24.59 -18.80
CA ALA A 18 -5.75 -24.26 -17.89
C ALA A 18 -5.02 -22.98 -18.31
N GLN A 19 -4.80 -22.78 -19.61
CA GLN A 19 -4.16 -21.58 -20.14
C GLN A 19 -5.03 -20.32 -19.97
N ILE A 20 -6.33 -20.41 -20.28
CA ILE A 20 -7.29 -19.32 -19.99
C ILE A 20 -7.32 -19.01 -18.49
N LEU A 21 -7.31 -20.05 -17.64
CA LEU A 21 -7.34 -19.86 -16.19
C LEU A 21 -6.07 -19.15 -15.71
N GLN A 22 -4.89 -19.50 -16.22
CA GLN A 22 -3.64 -18.81 -15.90
C GLN A 22 -3.69 -17.32 -16.26
N GLU A 23 -4.17 -16.97 -17.46
CA GLU A 23 -4.31 -15.58 -17.87
C GLU A 23 -5.37 -14.83 -17.05
N SER A 24 -6.49 -15.49 -16.75
CA SER A 24 -7.56 -14.90 -15.92
C SER A 24 -7.08 -14.63 -14.50
N VAL A 25 -6.32 -15.55 -13.89
CA VAL A 25 -5.70 -15.37 -12.57
C VAL A 25 -4.65 -14.26 -12.60
N ALA A 26 -3.85 -14.17 -13.66
CA ALA A 26 -2.87 -13.08 -13.83
C ALA A 26 -3.53 -11.71 -14.00
N ASN A 27 -4.70 -11.63 -14.63
CA ASN A 27 -5.46 -10.39 -14.75
C ASN A 27 -6.16 -10.01 -13.44
N LEU A 28 -6.75 -10.98 -12.74
CA LEU A 28 -7.35 -10.76 -11.42
C LEU A 28 -6.31 -10.35 -10.37
N SER A 29 -5.11 -10.91 -10.42
CA SER A 29 -4.01 -10.49 -9.54
C SER A 29 -3.55 -9.07 -9.84
N LYS A 30 -3.51 -8.67 -11.13
CA LYS A 30 -3.25 -7.28 -11.55
C LYS A 30 -4.35 -6.32 -11.12
N GLU A 31 -5.64 -6.67 -11.25
CA GLU A 31 -6.76 -5.84 -10.81
C GLU A 31 -6.81 -5.70 -9.28
N ARG A 32 -6.54 -6.80 -8.56
CA ARG A 32 -6.42 -6.79 -7.10
C ARG A 32 -5.21 -5.96 -6.64
N ALA A 33 -4.11 -6.00 -7.39
CA ALA A 33 -2.94 -5.15 -7.18
C ALA A 33 -3.19 -3.68 -7.56
N GLN A 34 -4.04 -3.38 -8.54
CA GLN A 34 -4.42 -2.00 -8.87
C GLN A 34 -5.25 -1.32 -7.78
N LYS A 35 -5.97 -2.11 -6.96
CA LYS A 35 -6.63 -1.61 -5.74
C LYS A 35 -5.68 -1.49 -4.55
N SER A 36 -4.51 -2.11 -4.60
CA SER A 36 -3.48 -2.01 -3.56
C SER A 36 -2.28 -1.22 -4.06
N GLU A 37 -2.30 0.08 -3.79
CA GLU A 37 -1.09 0.87 -3.56
C GLU A 37 -0.19 1.09 -4.80
N LEU A 38 0.28 2.32 -4.99
CA LEU A 38 1.28 2.60 -6.01
C LEU A 38 2.53 1.79 -5.68
N SER A 39 2.76 0.70 -6.43
CA SER A 39 3.99 -0.10 -6.29
C SER A 39 5.22 0.79 -6.40
N PHE A 40 6.26 0.49 -5.62
CA PHE A 40 7.56 1.16 -5.69
C PHE A 40 8.08 1.25 -7.13
N GLU A 41 7.84 0.21 -7.95
CA GLU A 41 8.23 0.20 -9.36
C GLU A 41 7.47 1.25 -10.19
N SER A 42 6.16 1.40 -9.95
CA SER A 42 5.33 2.41 -10.61
C SER A 42 5.75 3.83 -10.25
N ILE A 43 6.11 4.07 -8.98
CA ILE A 43 6.62 5.36 -8.50
C ILE A 43 7.99 5.64 -9.11
N SER A 44 8.91 4.67 -9.02
CA SER A 44 10.26 4.73 -9.58
C SER A 44 10.25 5.09 -11.07
N ARG A 45 9.33 4.51 -11.84
CA ARG A 45 9.15 4.82 -13.26
C ARG A 45 8.67 6.25 -13.50
N LYS A 46 7.71 6.74 -12.70
CA LYS A 46 7.19 8.12 -12.82
C LYS A 46 8.23 9.19 -12.47
N VAL A 47 9.12 8.90 -11.51
CA VAL A 47 10.20 9.81 -11.11
C VAL A 47 11.49 9.57 -11.89
N SER A 48 11.48 8.69 -12.89
CA SER A 48 12.64 8.39 -13.73
C SER A 48 13.87 8.00 -12.92
N LEU A 49 13.69 7.23 -11.84
CA LEU A 49 14.75 6.85 -10.89
C LEU A 49 15.92 6.11 -11.57
N SER A 50 15.65 5.46 -12.71
CA SER A 50 16.64 4.74 -13.52
C SER A 50 17.74 5.62 -14.12
N TYR A 51 17.56 6.94 -14.19
CA TYR A 51 18.56 7.87 -14.73
C TYR A 51 19.52 8.40 -13.66
N PHE A 52 19.28 8.10 -12.38
CA PHE A 52 20.12 8.55 -11.27
C PHE A 52 21.29 7.58 -11.04
N ASP A 53 22.33 8.08 -10.37
CA ASP A 53 23.45 7.25 -9.94
C ASP A 53 22.96 6.14 -8.99
N LYS A 54 23.28 4.89 -9.32
CA LYS A 54 22.85 3.71 -8.57
C LYS A 54 23.36 3.71 -7.13
N THR A 55 24.54 4.26 -6.87
CA THR A 55 25.11 4.33 -5.51
C THR A 55 24.32 5.29 -4.63
N LEU A 56 24.00 6.48 -5.15
CA LEU A 56 23.17 7.48 -4.47
C LEU A 56 21.74 6.96 -4.24
N VAL A 57 21.17 6.24 -5.22
CA VAL A 57 19.84 5.62 -5.09
C VAL A 57 19.85 4.55 -3.99
N GLN A 58 20.89 3.71 -3.91
CA GLN A 58 21.01 2.70 -2.86
C GLN A 58 21.13 3.33 -1.46
N ASP A 59 21.87 4.42 -1.32
CA ASP A 59 21.99 5.10 -0.03
C ASP A 59 20.68 5.80 0.37
N ALA A 60 19.99 6.40 -0.60
CA ALA A 60 18.64 6.94 -0.38
C ALA A 60 17.65 5.85 0.04
N GLN A 61 17.73 4.65 -0.54
CA GLN A 61 16.89 3.51 -0.15
C GLN A 61 17.16 3.06 1.30
N LYS A 62 18.43 3.00 1.72
CA LYS A 62 18.76 2.70 3.13
C LYS A 62 18.18 3.75 4.07
N MET A 63 18.30 5.03 3.72
CA MET A 63 17.70 6.11 4.52
C MET A 63 16.18 6.07 4.53
N SER A 64 15.54 5.66 3.43
CA SER A 64 14.09 5.52 3.35
C SER A 64 13.54 4.58 4.42
N ALA A 65 14.27 3.50 4.75
CA ALA A 65 13.87 2.57 5.81
C ALA A 65 13.77 3.25 7.19
N VAL A 66 14.71 4.16 7.50
CA VAL A 66 14.70 4.92 8.76
C VAL A 66 13.49 5.85 8.81
N TYR A 67 13.22 6.57 7.72
CA TYR A 67 12.05 7.45 7.62
C TYR A 67 10.73 6.68 7.72
N ILE A 68 10.64 5.51 7.06
CA ILE A 68 9.47 4.64 7.15
C ILE A 68 9.24 4.22 8.60
N ALA A 69 10.29 3.79 9.31
CA ALA A 69 10.18 3.36 10.70
C ALA A 69 9.68 4.50 11.60
N ILE A 70 10.29 5.68 11.51
CA ILE A 70 9.91 6.86 12.32
C ILE A 70 8.47 7.26 12.01
N ALA A 71 8.12 7.46 10.74
CA ALA A 71 6.80 7.91 10.35
C ALA A 71 5.70 6.90 10.73
N SER A 72 5.97 5.60 10.57
CA SER A 72 5.02 4.55 10.94
C SER A 72 4.80 4.53 12.45
N PHE A 73 5.88 4.66 13.23
CA PHE A 73 5.80 4.71 14.68
C PHE A 73 5.04 5.94 15.19
N GLU A 74 5.33 7.12 14.64
CA GLU A 74 4.62 8.35 14.99
C GLU A 74 3.12 8.26 14.69
N ASN A 75 2.75 7.72 13.52
CA ASN A 75 1.35 7.54 13.15
C ASN A 75 0.64 6.51 14.04
N MET A 76 1.34 5.43 14.42
CA MET A 76 0.82 4.45 15.38
C MET A 76 0.55 5.08 16.74
N LEU A 77 1.52 5.85 17.28
CA LEU A 77 1.35 6.56 18.54
C LEU A 77 0.21 7.58 18.47
N ARG A 78 0.07 8.30 17.35
CA ARG A 78 -1.04 9.24 17.16
C ARG A 78 -2.39 8.54 17.29
N GLY A 79 -2.56 7.40 16.63
CA GLY A 79 -3.79 6.60 16.75
C GLY A 79 -4.08 6.15 18.18
N ILE A 80 -3.07 5.68 18.91
CA ILE A 80 -3.21 5.27 20.31
C ILE A 80 -3.64 6.44 21.21
N ILE A 81 -3.02 7.61 21.03
CA ILE A 81 -3.34 8.81 21.80
C ILE A 81 -4.76 9.27 21.49
N GLU A 82 -5.15 9.32 20.22
CA GLU A 82 -6.50 9.68 19.79
C GLU A 82 -7.55 8.74 20.38
N GLU A 83 -7.33 7.43 20.31
CA GLU A 83 -8.22 6.42 20.90
C GLU A 83 -8.36 6.60 22.41
N LYS A 84 -7.24 6.79 23.11
CA LYS A 84 -7.22 6.99 24.56
C LYS A 84 -7.96 8.27 24.96
N LEU A 85 -7.73 9.37 24.26
CA LEU A 85 -8.41 10.65 24.51
C LEU A 85 -9.90 10.56 24.21
N LEU A 86 -10.29 9.87 23.13
CA LEU A 86 -11.68 9.62 22.80
C LEU A 86 -12.38 8.83 23.91
N TYR A 87 -11.74 7.80 24.44
CA TYR A 87 -12.29 6.97 25.52
C TYR A 87 -12.43 7.74 26.85
N GLU A 88 -11.40 8.48 27.26
CA GLU A 88 -11.39 9.14 28.57
C GLU A 88 -12.07 10.50 28.61
N LYS A 89 -12.04 11.25 27.50
CA LYS A 89 -12.51 12.64 27.43
C LYS A 89 -13.70 12.82 26.48
N GLY A 90 -14.08 11.79 25.73
CA GLY A 90 -15.20 11.80 24.80
C GLY A 90 -14.88 12.51 23.48
N ALA A 91 -15.86 12.55 22.57
CA ALA A 91 -15.68 13.04 21.20
C ALA A 91 -15.18 14.50 21.09
N ASN A 92 -15.43 15.33 22.09
CA ASN A 92 -14.99 16.73 22.10
C ASN A 92 -13.58 16.92 22.72
N TRP A 93 -12.78 15.86 22.83
CA TRP A 93 -11.47 15.90 23.49
C TRP A 93 -10.55 16.99 22.93
N TRP A 94 -10.59 17.25 21.62
CA TRP A 94 -9.81 18.32 20.98
C TRP A 94 -10.21 19.72 21.49
N ASN A 95 -11.50 20.07 21.50
CA ASN A 95 -11.93 21.42 21.91
C ASN A 95 -12.10 21.57 23.43
N SER A 96 -12.16 20.46 24.16
CA SER A 96 -12.30 20.42 25.62
C SER A 96 -11.05 20.90 26.37
N THR A 97 -11.13 20.95 27.70
CA THR A 97 -9.99 21.25 28.60
C THR A 97 -8.85 20.23 28.56
N ALA A 98 -8.98 19.13 27.82
CA ALA A 98 -7.95 18.10 27.74
C ALA A 98 -6.66 18.57 27.05
N ILE A 99 -6.75 19.52 26.11
CA ILE A 99 -5.59 20.04 25.36
C ILE A 99 -5.47 21.56 25.52
N SER A 100 -4.26 22.00 25.88
CA SER A 100 -3.95 23.42 26.02
C SER A 100 -4.14 24.18 24.70
N ALA A 101 -4.58 25.44 24.79
CA ALA A 101 -4.74 26.29 23.60
C ALA A 101 -3.43 26.47 22.83
N ASN A 102 -2.28 26.50 23.52
CA ASN A 102 -0.97 26.62 22.88
C ASN A 102 -0.68 25.46 21.92
N ILE A 103 -1.00 24.22 22.32
CA ILE A 103 -0.76 23.03 21.49
C ILE A 103 -1.70 23.04 20.29
N ARG A 104 -2.98 23.38 20.48
CA ARG A 104 -3.96 23.48 19.39
C ARG A 104 -3.56 24.51 18.35
N ASN A 105 -3.27 25.74 18.80
CA ASN A 105 -2.88 26.83 17.91
C ASN A 105 -1.58 26.49 17.15
N ALA A 106 -0.64 25.79 17.80
CA ALA A 106 0.59 25.34 17.12
C ALA A 106 0.33 24.26 16.07
N ALA A 107 -0.66 23.38 16.28
CA ALA A 107 -1.05 22.37 15.31
C ALA A 107 -1.79 23.00 14.11
N GLU A 108 -2.74 23.90 14.36
CA GLU A 108 -3.53 24.58 13.33
C GLU A 108 -2.64 25.42 12.41
N ARG A 109 -1.64 26.13 12.94
CA ARG A 109 -0.64 26.88 12.15
C ARG A 109 0.22 26.02 11.22
N LYS A 110 0.32 24.70 11.46
CA LYS A 110 1.04 23.78 10.57
C LYS A 110 0.15 23.24 9.44
N MET A 111 -1.17 23.43 9.53
CA MET A 111 -2.13 22.99 8.52
C MET A 111 -2.45 24.10 7.50
N GLU A 112 -2.14 25.36 7.83
CA GLU A 112 -2.11 26.51 6.91
C GLU A 112 -0.82 26.56 6.09
#